data_AF-A0A3B8R3P2-F1
#
_entry.id   AF-A0A3B8R3P2-F1
#
_cell.length_a   1.000
_cell.length_b   1.000
_cell.length_c   1.000
_cell.angle_alpha   90.00
_cell.angle_beta   90.00
_cell.angle_gamma   90.00
#
_symmetry.space_group_name_H-M   'P 1'
#
loop_
_entity.id
_entity.type
_entity.pdbx_description
1 polymer ?
#
loop_
_entity_poly.entity_id
_entity_poly.type
_entity_poly.pdbx_seq_one_letter_code
_entity_poly.pdbx_strand_id
1 'polypeptide(L)'
;MCLRILKVTDAIDQAQALQALRREIDGLDQELLTLLNRRAECALEVAAVKEQSADNEPAIFYRPEREAQVLRGLVEKNLGPLSHEKVA
;
A
#
# COMPACT_ATOMS: atom_id res chain seq x y z
N MET A 1 46.56 14.10 -8.96
CA MET A 1 45.37 14.54 -9.74
C MET A 1 44.35 13.42 -10.02
N CYS A 2 44.71 12.13 -9.94
CA CYS A 2 43.84 11.00 -10.31
C CYS A 2 42.77 10.61 -9.24
N LEU A 3 43.05 10.76 -7.94
CA LEU A 3 42.11 10.38 -6.85
C LEU A 3 40.84 11.25 -6.73
N ARG A 4 40.86 12.48 -7.25
CA ARG A 4 39.73 13.42 -7.12
C ARG A 4 38.63 13.15 -8.16
N ILE A 5 39.00 12.59 -9.31
CA ILE A 5 38.08 12.27 -10.39
C ILE A 5 37.29 11.00 -10.02
N LEU A 6 37.96 9.95 -9.53
CA LEU A 6 37.33 8.69 -9.12
C LEU A 6 36.21 8.88 -8.08
N LYS A 7 36.47 9.65 -7.01
CA LYS A 7 35.45 9.96 -5.98
C LYS A 7 34.24 10.73 -6.50
N VAL A 8 34.42 11.56 -7.53
CA VAL A 8 33.32 12.34 -8.11
C VAL A 8 32.44 11.46 -8.97
N THR A 9 33.03 10.55 -9.76
CA THR A 9 32.28 9.51 -10.50
C THR A 9 31.48 8.61 -9.57
N ASP A 10 32.08 8.10 -8.48
CA ASP A 10 31.36 7.23 -7.53
C ASP A 10 30.13 7.93 -6.91
N ALA A 11 30.25 9.23 -6.61
CA ALA A 11 29.14 10.02 -6.07
C ALA A 11 28.03 10.30 -7.10
N ILE A 12 28.41 10.50 -8.37
CA ILE A 12 27.45 10.68 -9.47
C ILE A 12 26.68 9.38 -9.72
N ASP A 13 27.37 8.24 -9.74
CA ASP A 13 26.77 6.93 -9.96
C ASP A 13 25.80 6.54 -8.82
N GLN A 14 26.17 6.83 -7.57
CA GLN A 14 25.28 6.67 -6.41
C GLN A 14 24.03 7.56 -6.51
N ALA A 15 24.21 8.82 -6.91
CA ALA A 15 23.09 9.75 -7.08
C ALA A 15 22.12 9.29 -8.17
N GLN A 16 22.64 8.76 -9.28
CA GLN A 16 21.83 8.21 -10.38
C GLN A 16 21.09 6.95 -9.96
N ALA A 17 21.75 6.01 -9.26
CA ALA A 17 21.12 4.81 -8.73
C ALA A 17 19.98 5.14 -7.75
N LEU A 18 20.21 6.10 -6.84
CA LEU A 18 19.18 6.57 -5.92
C LEU A 18 18.01 7.23 -6.64
N GLN A 19 18.29 8.01 -7.69
CA GLN A 19 17.23 8.63 -8.49
C GLN A 19 16.38 7.58 -9.23
N ALA A 20 17.02 6.54 -9.76
CA ALA A 20 16.31 5.45 -10.43
C ALA A 20 15.36 4.72 -9.46
N LEU A 21 15.84 4.35 -8.27
CA LEU A 21 15.01 3.72 -7.23
C LEU A 21 13.84 4.61 -6.78
N ARG A 22 14.06 5.92 -6.66
CA ARG A 22 12.98 6.85 -6.30
C ARG A 22 11.90 6.91 -7.37
N ARG A 23 12.27 6.93 -8.65
CA ARG A 23 11.28 6.88 -9.75
C ARG A 23 10.48 5.58 -9.75
N GLU A 24 11.13 4.47 -9.41
CA GLU A 24 10.43 3.19 -9.23
C GLU A 24 9.43 3.27 -8.08
N ILE A 25 9.82 3.81 -6.93
CA ILE A 25 8.92 4.05 -5.79
C ILE A 25 7.75 4.95 -6.19
N ASP A 26 7.99 6.07 -6.87
CA ASP A 26 6.94 6.99 -7.32
C ASP A 26 5.92 6.27 -8.24
N GLY A 27 6.41 5.35 -9.09
CA GLY A 27 5.55 4.52 -9.93
C GLY A 27 4.69 3.54 -9.12
N LEU A 28 5.31 2.83 -8.17
CA LEU A 28 4.61 1.93 -7.26
C LEU A 28 3.56 2.66 -6.42
N ASP A 29 3.86 3.87 -5.95
CA ASP A 29 2.93 4.70 -5.18
C ASP A 29 1.69 5.06 -6.01
N GLN A 30 1.86 5.34 -7.30
CA GLN A 30 0.74 5.60 -8.20
C GLN A 30 -0.13 4.36 -8.42
N GLU A 31 0.48 3.18 -8.56
CA GLU A 31 -0.25 1.90 -8.66
C GLU A 31 -1.00 1.57 -7.36
N LEU A 32 -0.37 1.80 -6.21
CA LEU A 32 -1.00 1.65 -4.89
C LEU A 32 -2.20 2.57 -4.76
N LEU A 33 -2.09 3.84 -5.15
CA LEU A 33 -3.21 4.78 -5.12
C LEU A 33 -4.39 4.29 -5.97
N THR A 34 -4.12 3.78 -7.17
CA THR A 34 -5.16 3.20 -8.03
C THR A 34 -5.84 2.00 -7.37
N LEU A 35 -5.08 1.09 -6.76
CA LEU A 35 -5.63 -0.06 -6.05
C LEU A 35 -6.43 0.33 -4.82
N LEU A 36 -5.98 1.34 -4.07
CA LEU A 36 -6.68 1.87 -2.90
C LEU A 36 -8.01 2.51 -3.28
N ASN A 37 -8.06 3.28 -4.37
CA ASN A 37 -9.30 3.87 -4.88
C ASN A 37 -10.31 2.77 -5.27
N ARG A 38 -9.86 1.74 -6.00
CA ARG A 38 -10.72 0.60 -6.34
C ARG A 38 -11.23 -0.14 -5.09
N ARG A 39 -10.37 -0.32 -4.08
CA ARG A 39 -10.78 -0.90 -2.79
C ARG A 39 -11.83 -0.04 -2.09
N ALA A 40 -11.71 1.29 -2.18
CA ALA A 40 -12.69 2.22 -1.61
C ALA A 40 -14.03 2.15 -2.35
N GLU A 41 -14.03 2.06 -3.68
CA GLU A 41 -15.24 1.84 -4.49
C GLU A 41 -15.97 0.55 -4.05
N CYS A 42 -15.26 -0.56 -3.89
CA CYS A 42 -15.85 -1.80 -3.37
C CYS A 42 -16.44 -1.61 -1.96
N ALA A 43 -15.80 -0.82 -1.10
CA ALA A 43 -16.32 -0.55 0.24
C ALA A 43 -17.62 0.28 0.21
N LEU A 44 -17.73 1.23 -0.73
CA LEU A 44 -18.96 1.99 -0.96
C LEU A 44 -20.09 1.08 -1.48
N GLU A 45 -19.79 0.16 -2.38
CA GLU A 45 -20.76 -0.85 -2.83
C GLU A 45 -21.24 -1.74 -1.68
N VAL A 46 -20.32 -2.19 -0.81
CA VAL A 46 -20.68 -2.94 0.41
C VAL A 46 -21.60 -2.12 1.31
N ALA A 47 -21.38 -0.82 1.44
CA ALA A 47 -22.26 0.06 2.21
C ALA A 47 -23.66 0.13 1.59
N ALA A 48 -23.75 0.36 0.27
CA ALA A 48 -25.03 0.40 -0.44
C ALA A 48 -25.83 -0.91 -0.29
N VAL A 49 -25.16 -2.06 -0.35
CA VAL A 49 -25.80 -3.38 -0.13
C VAL A 49 -26.33 -3.51 1.29
N LYS A 50 -25.57 -3.03 2.30
CA LYS A 50 -26.01 -3.07 3.70
C LYS A 50 -27.22 -2.17 3.95
N GLU A 51 -27.26 -0.98 3.34
CA GLU A 51 -28.38 -0.04 3.46
C GLU A 51 -29.65 -0.60 2.82
N GLN A 52 -29.55 -1.20 1.63
CA GLN A 52 -30.68 -1.83 0.96
C GLN A 52 -31.26 -3.03 1.74
N SER A 53 -30.41 -3.70 2.53
CA SER A 53 -30.80 -4.85 3.33
C SER A 53 -31.31 -4.48 4.73
N ALA A 54 -31.35 -3.18 5.06
CA ALA A 54 -31.76 -2.72 6.37
C ALA A 54 -33.26 -2.43 6.36
N ASP A 55 -34.06 -3.36 6.92
CA ASP A 55 -35.53 -3.30 6.99
C ASP A 55 -36.04 -2.18 7.93
N ASN A 56 -35.86 -0.92 7.54
CA ASN A 56 -36.16 0.30 8.32
C ASN A 56 -35.36 0.51 9.62
N GLU A 57 -34.37 -0.34 9.88
CA GLU A 57 -33.40 -0.17 10.97
C GLU A 57 -32.09 0.44 10.44
N PRO A 58 -31.29 1.13 11.27
CA PRO A 58 -30.00 1.65 10.85
C PRO A 58 -29.01 0.52 10.51
N ALA A 59 -28.39 0.60 9.32
CA ALA A 59 -27.40 -0.37 8.88
C ALA A 59 -26.15 -0.39 9.78
N ILE A 60 -25.74 -1.57 10.23
CA ILE A 60 -24.52 -1.75 11.06
C ILE A 60 -23.30 -1.90 10.14
N PHE A 61 -22.52 -0.82 10.03
CA PHE A 61 -21.34 -0.79 9.18
C PHE A 61 -20.09 -1.38 9.83
N TYR A 62 -19.85 -1.07 11.11
CA TYR A 62 -18.68 -1.53 11.86
C TYR A 62 -18.80 -3.00 12.29
N ARG A 63 -17.81 -3.82 11.93
CA ARG A 63 -17.76 -5.27 12.22
C ARG A 63 -16.31 -5.64 12.59
N PRO A 64 -15.90 -5.56 13.88
CA PRO A 64 -14.50 -5.73 14.28
C PRO A 64 -13.92 -7.10 13.90
N GLU A 65 -14.74 -8.14 13.88
CA GLU A 65 -14.30 -9.49 13.45
C GLU A 65 -13.87 -9.50 11.98
N ARG A 66 -14.56 -8.72 11.14
CA ARG A 66 -14.23 -8.60 9.71
C ARG A 66 -12.89 -7.91 9.51
N GLU A 67 -12.61 -6.87 10.28
CA GLU A 67 -11.32 -6.15 10.26
C GLU A 67 -10.18 -7.07 10.69
N ALA A 68 -10.34 -7.78 11.81
CA ALA A 68 -9.37 -8.76 12.27
C ALA A 68 -9.12 -9.89 11.24
N GLN A 69 -10.15 -10.29 10.49
CA GLN A 69 -10.01 -11.25 9.39
C GLN A 69 -9.23 -10.66 8.20
N VAL A 70 -9.46 -9.39 7.83
CA VAL A 70 -8.65 -8.71 6.80
C VAL A 70 -7.18 -8.74 7.21
N LEU A 71 -6.87 -8.23 8.40
CA LEU A 71 -5.48 -8.04 8.85
C LEU A 71 -4.74 -9.38 8.96
N ARG A 72 -5.35 -10.40 9.57
CA ARG A 72 -4.76 -11.75 9.60
C ARG A 72 -4.49 -12.30 8.21
N GLY A 73 -5.45 -12.16 7.29
CA GLY A 73 -5.28 -12.63 5.92
C GLY A 73 -4.17 -11.89 5.15
N LEU A 74 -3.92 -10.61 5.44
CA LEU A 74 -2.81 -9.85 4.87
C LEU A 74 -1.46 -10.33 5.44
N VAL A 75 -1.39 -10.53 6.76
CA VAL A 75 -0.19 -11.05 7.42
C VAL A 75 0.17 -12.45 6.92
N GLU A 76 -0.80 -13.35 6.83
CA GLU A 76 -0.58 -14.74 6.37
C GLU A 76 -0.08 -14.81 4.92
N LYS A 77 -0.47 -13.85 4.08
CA LYS A 77 -0.08 -13.78 2.66
C LYS A 77 1.14 -12.91 2.40
N ASN A 78 1.70 -12.27 3.42
CA ASN A 78 2.88 -11.43 3.29
C ASN A 78 4.14 -12.28 3.09
N LEU A 79 4.58 -12.39 1.85
CA LEU A 79 5.86 -13.01 1.47
C LEU A 79 6.96 -11.96 1.23
N GLY A 80 6.66 -10.69 1.48
CA GLY A 80 7.54 -9.55 1.24
C GLY A 80 8.46 -9.25 2.42
N PRO A 81 9.33 -8.24 2.27
CA PRO A 81 10.34 -7.89 3.28
C PRO A 81 9.76 -7.17 4.52
N LEU A 82 8.47 -6.81 4.51
CA LEU A 82 7.83 -6.16 5.65
C LEU A 82 7.64 -7.16 6.80
N SER A 83 7.92 -6.72 8.02
CA SER A 83 7.60 -7.53 9.20
C SER A 83 6.08 -7.64 9.36
N HIS A 84 5.62 -8.71 10.01
CA HIS A 84 4.18 -8.90 10.25
C HIS A 84 3.56 -7.74 11.04
N GLU A 85 4.30 -7.16 11.98
CA GLU A 85 3.87 -5.98 12.74
C GLU A 85 3.63 -4.75 11.86
N LYS A 86 4.35 -4.63 10.73
CA LYS A 86 4.16 -3.51 9.79
C LYS A 86 3.04 -3.75 8.77
N VAL A 87 2.54 -4.98 8.67
CA VAL A 87 1.43 -5.36 7.79
C VAL A 87 0.09 -5.40 8.54
N ALA A 88 0.12 -5.78 9.82
CA ALA A 88 -1.02 -5.80 10.73
C ALA A 88 -1.44 -4.38 11.15
#